data_AF-A0A1H9CAB1-F1
#
_entry.id   AF-A0A1H9CAB1-F1
#
_cell.length_a   1.000
_cell.length_b   1.000
_cell.length_c   1.000
_cell.angle_alpha   90.00
_cell.angle_beta   90.00
_cell.angle_gamma   90.00
#
_symmetry.space_group_name_H-M   'P 1'
#
loop_
_entity.id
_entity.type
_entity.pdbx_description
1 polymer ?
#
loop_
_entity_poly.entity_id
_entity_poly.type
_entity_poly.pdbx_seq_one_letter_code
_entity_poly.pdbx_strand_id
1 'polypeptide(L)'
;MKKIIYLFVMLFVGQMTFAKDKDLILKEARQFALEKNYEAAIKSYKSYVKLAKDENLKNVYFEYANCYYNSGNNKKAIKTLKTSIKKYGLTEEDFMYNKIIDPKLSDLAWVEIYDDYFKLRNKYITYQDRN
;
A
#
# COMPACT_ATOMS: atom_id res chain seq x y z
N MET A 1 -6.91 22.61 -43.69
CA MET A 1 -6.31 21.30 -43.38
C MET A 1 -5.20 21.36 -42.32
N LYS A 2 -4.19 22.24 -42.43
CA LYS A 2 -3.11 22.36 -41.42
C LYS A 2 -3.60 22.57 -39.98
N LYS A 3 -4.64 23.40 -39.77
CA LYS A 3 -5.21 23.68 -38.44
C LYS A 3 -5.85 22.46 -37.76
N ILE A 4 -6.39 21.51 -38.52
CA ILE A 4 -7.00 20.27 -37.99
C ILE A 4 -5.91 19.28 -37.57
N ILE A 5 -4.79 19.24 -38.28
CA ILE A 5 -3.63 18.41 -37.95
C ILE A 5 -3.02 18.82 -36.61
N TYR A 6 -2.90 20.13 -36.34
CA TYR A 6 -2.41 20.60 -35.04
C TYR A 6 -3.34 20.23 -33.89
N LEU A 7 -4.66 20.25 -34.11
CA LEU A 7 -5.64 19.82 -33.11
C LEU A 7 -5.50 18.33 -32.78
N PHE A 8 -5.28 17.49 -33.80
CA PHE A 8 -5.07 16.05 -33.64
C PHE A 8 -3.74 15.72 -32.93
N VAL A 9 -2.66 16.41 -33.28
CA VAL A 9 -1.35 16.23 -32.61
C VAL A 9 -1.42 16.68 -31.13
N MET A 10 -2.12 17.78 -30.83
CA MET A 10 -2.29 18.27 -29.46
C MET A 10 -3.14 17.32 -28.59
N LEU A 11 -4.16 16.68 -29.18
CA LEU A 11 -4.96 15.64 -28.52
C LEU A 11 -4.16 14.34 -28.30
N PHE A 12 -3.21 14.02 -29.19
CA PHE A 12 -2.40 12.80 -29.09
C PHE A 12 -1.30 12.91 -28.03
N VAL A 13 -0.65 14.07 -27.89
CA VAL A 13 0.35 14.31 -26.83
C VAL A 13 -0.28 14.27 -25.42
N GLY A 14 -1.56 14.68 -25.30
CA GLY A 14 -2.31 14.61 -24.04
C GLY A 14 -2.62 13.19 -23.54
N GLN A 15 -2.43 12.15 -24.37
CA GLN A 15 -2.66 10.74 -23.99
C GLN A 15 -1.39 10.01 -23.57
N MET A 16 -0.22 10.66 -23.59
CA MET A 16 1.05 10.07 -23.12
C MET A 16 1.14 10.07 -21.58
N THR A 17 0.05 9.73 -20.90
CA THR A 17 0.13 9.18 -19.55
C THR A 17 0.52 7.72 -19.72
N PHE A 18 1.82 7.45 -19.87
CA PHE A 18 2.34 6.09 -19.81
C PHE A 18 1.81 5.47 -18.50
N ALA A 19 0.86 4.53 -18.63
CA ALA A 19 0.38 3.76 -17.50
C ALA A 19 1.57 2.96 -17.01
N LYS A 20 2.25 3.50 -15.99
CA LYS A 20 3.45 2.89 -15.44
C LYS A 20 3.06 1.52 -14.89
N ASP A 21 3.81 0.51 -15.32
CA ASP A 21 3.60 -0.86 -14.87
C ASP A 21 3.60 -0.92 -13.33
N LYS A 22 2.60 -1.58 -12.75
CA LYS A 22 2.46 -1.69 -11.29
C LYS A 22 3.70 -2.34 -10.66
N ASP A 23 4.33 -3.29 -11.34
CA ASP A 23 5.52 -3.99 -10.83
C ASP A 23 6.72 -3.06 -10.80
N LEU A 24 6.82 -2.16 -11.78
CA LEU A 24 7.82 -1.10 -11.77
C LEU A 24 7.58 -0.12 -10.62
N ILE A 25 6.32 0.25 -10.35
CA ILE A 25 5.97 1.12 -9.21
C ILE A 25 6.35 0.47 -7.88
N LEU A 26 6.10 -0.84 -7.72
CA LEU A 26 6.47 -1.56 -6.50
C LEU A 26 7.98 -1.64 -6.32
N LYS A 27 8.72 -1.91 -7.41
CA LYS A 27 10.19 -1.92 -7.38
C LYS A 27 10.75 -0.57 -6.94
N GLU A 28 10.22 0.53 -7.46
CA GLU A 28 10.62 1.87 -7.04
C GLU A 28 10.27 2.17 -5.60
N ALA A 29 9.08 1.76 -5.13
CA ALA A 29 8.70 1.94 -3.73
C ALA A 29 9.72 1.30 -2.78
N ARG A 30 10.12 0.07 -3.09
CA ARG A 30 11.14 -0.67 -2.35
C ARG A 30 12.52 -0.03 -2.45
N GLN A 31 12.91 0.44 -3.64
CA GLN A 31 14.18 1.14 -3.83
C GLN A 31 14.25 2.42 -2.98
N PHE A 32 13.20 3.25 -3.02
CA PHE A 32 13.13 4.44 -2.17
C PHE A 32 13.16 4.11 -0.69
N ALA A 33 12.53 3.00 -0.26
CA ALA A 33 12.59 2.55 1.13
C ALA A 33 14.01 2.13 1.55
N LEU A 34 14.75 1.42 0.68
CA LEU A 34 16.16 1.06 0.90
C LEU A 34 17.06 2.30 1.00
N GLU A 35 16.80 3.31 0.18
CA GLU A 35 17.48 4.62 0.20
C GLU A 35 17.03 5.52 1.37
N LYS A 36 16.11 5.04 2.22
CA LYS A 36 15.49 5.79 3.32
C LYS A 36 14.74 7.04 2.87
N ASN A 37 14.42 7.16 1.58
CA ASN A 37 13.53 8.17 1.04
C ASN A 37 12.06 7.75 1.28
N TYR A 38 11.65 7.79 2.54
CA TYR A 38 10.35 7.26 2.95
C TYR A 38 9.17 8.03 2.35
N GLU A 39 9.32 9.33 2.06
CA GLU A 39 8.27 10.12 1.42
C GLU A 39 7.98 9.62 -0.01
N ALA A 40 9.02 9.41 -0.81
CA ALA A 40 8.88 8.86 -2.16
C ALA A 40 8.37 7.41 -2.11
N ALA A 41 8.89 6.59 -1.20
CA ALA A 41 8.44 5.21 -1.00
C ALA A 41 6.93 5.16 -0.69
N ILE A 42 6.47 5.97 0.27
CA ILE A 42 5.05 6.10 0.65
C ILE A 42 4.19 6.46 -0.56
N LYS A 43 4.63 7.41 -1.39
CA LYS A 43 3.91 7.82 -2.60
C LYS A 43 3.80 6.66 -3.60
N SER A 44 4.88 5.92 -3.82
CA SER A 44 4.90 4.78 -4.74
C SER A 44 4.07 3.60 -4.22
N TYR A 45 4.20 3.22 -2.95
CA TYR A 45 3.34 2.20 -2.34
C TYR A 45 1.86 2.55 -2.44
N LYS A 46 1.50 3.81 -2.15
CA LYS A 46 0.12 4.31 -2.30
C LYS A 46 -0.39 4.18 -3.74
N SER A 47 0.45 4.44 -4.74
CA SER A 47 0.08 4.27 -6.15
C SER A 47 -0.09 2.78 -6.49
N TYR A 48 0.84 1.93 -6.06
CA TYR A 48 0.78 0.49 -6.31
C TYR A 48 -0.48 -0.16 -5.73
N VAL A 49 -0.81 0.07 -4.45
CA VAL A 49 -1.99 -0.55 -3.81
C VAL A 49 -3.32 -0.07 -4.39
N LYS A 50 -3.33 1.03 -5.16
CA LYS A 50 -4.51 1.46 -5.93
C LYS A 50 -4.69 0.68 -7.22
N LEU A 51 -3.61 0.16 -7.79
CA LEU A 51 -3.59 -0.57 -9.06
C LEU A 51 -3.72 -2.08 -8.84
N ALA A 52 -3.05 -2.64 -7.82
CA ALA A 52 -2.98 -4.08 -7.54
C ALA A 52 -4.18 -4.64 -6.72
N LYS A 53 -5.40 -4.13 -6.94
CA LYS A 53 -6.54 -4.34 -6.02
C LYS A 53 -6.92 -5.81 -5.75
N ASP A 54 -6.62 -6.72 -6.68
CA ASP A 54 -7.01 -8.13 -6.62
C ASP A 54 -5.85 -9.07 -6.19
N GLU A 55 -4.75 -8.50 -5.71
CA GLU A 55 -3.59 -9.26 -5.22
C GLU A 55 -3.60 -9.43 -3.70
N ASN A 56 -2.89 -10.45 -3.21
CA ASN A 56 -2.58 -10.54 -1.79
C ASN A 56 -1.56 -9.46 -1.40
N LEU A 57 -2.04 -8.35 -0.85
CA LEU A 57 -1.21 -7.19 -0.52
C LEU A 57 -0.66 -7.20 0.91
N LYS A 58 -0.82 -8.27 1.71
CA LYS A 58 -0.40 -8.28 3.12
C LYS A 58 1.04 -7.79 3.33
N ASN A 59 1.99 -8.40 2.61
CA ASN A 59 3.42 -8.06 2.70
C ASN A 59 3.69 -6.63 2.25
N VAL A 60 3.00 -6.16 1.21
CA VAL A 60 3.13 -4.78 0.71
C VAL A 60 2.61 -3.78 1.74
N TYR A 61 1.53 -4.11 2.46
CA TYR A 61 1.05 -3.27 3.55
C TYR A 61 2.00 -3.24 4.76
N PHE A 62 2.76 -4.31 5.02
CA PHE A 62 3.84 -4.26 6.01
C PHE A 62 4.97 -3.32 5.57
N GLU A 63 5.48 -3.49 4.35
CA GLU A 63 6.52 -2.60 3.80
C GLU A 63 6.07 -1.13 3.81
N TYR A 64 4.82 -0.88 3.45
CA TYR A 64 4.23 0.45 3.42
C TYR A 64 4.07 1.04 4.83
N ALA A 65 3.63 0.24 5.81
CA ALA A 65 3.52 0.67 7.20
C ALA A 65 4.90 0.98 7.81
N ASN A 66 5.93 0.17 7.49
CA ASN A 66 7.31 0.44 7.92
C ASN A 66 7.80 1.80 7.42
N CYS A 67 7.49 2.18 6.18
CA CYS A 67 7.86 3.50 5.67
C CYS A 67 7.20 4.64 6.45
N TYR A 68 5.93 4.50 6.85
CA TYR A 68 5.28 5.47 7.73
C TYR A 68 5.91 5.50 9.11
N TYR A 69 6.24 4.35 9.68
CA TYR A 69 6.88 4.27 10.99
C TYR A 69 8.28 4.91 10.98
N ASN A 70 9.10 4.59 10.00
CA ASN A 70 10.46 5.12 9.85
C ASN A 70 10.49 6.61 9.49
N SER A 71 9.40 7.17 8.98
CA SER A 71 9.21 8.62 8.82
C SER A 71 8.60 9.31 10.04
N GLY A 72 8.46 8.60 11.17
CA GLY A 72 7.92 9.11 12.43
C GLY A 72 6.40 9.20 12.49
N ASN A 73 5.68 8.59 11.55
CA ASN A 73 4.22 8.66 11.45
C ASN A 73 3.51 7.38 11.91
N ASN A 74 3.61 7.08 13.20
CA ASN A 74 3.04 5.87 13.81
C ASN A 74 1.53 5.75 13.57
N LYS A 75 0.80 6.86 13.64
CA LYS A 75 -0.66 6.89 13.40
C LYS A 75 -1.02 6.39 11.99
N LYS A 76 -0.27 6.80 10.95
CA LYS A 76 -0.49 6.31 9.58
C LYS A 76 0.00 4.88 9.39
N ALA A 77 1.07 4.47 10.07
CA ALA A 77 1.53 3.08 10.05
C ALA A 77 0.43 2.13 10.58
N ILE A 78 -0.09 2.40 11.78
CA ILE A 78 -1.19 1.61 12.39
C ILE A 78 -2.43 1.63 11.49
N LYS A 79 -2.82 2.78 10.93
CA LYS A 79 -3.96 2.86 10.02
C LYS A 79 -3.78 2.02 8.75
N THR A 80 -2.56 1.97 8.23
CA THR A 80 -2.19 1.12 7.08
C THR A 80 -2.37 -0.36 7.45
N LEU A 81 -1.89 -0.78 8.62
CA LEU A 81 -2.05 -2.16 9.11
C LEU A 81 -3.53 -2.52 9.37
N LYS A 82 -4.31 -1.66 10.03
CA LYS A 82 -5.77 -1.83 10.20
C LYS A 82 -6.49 -2.01 8.86
N THR A 83 -6.04 -1.32 7.81
CA THR A 83 -6.58 -1.48 6.45
C THR A 83 -6.25 -2.86 5.89
N SER A 84 -5.03 -3.34 6.10
CA SER A 84 -4.60 -4.68 5.69
C SER A 84 -5.41 -5.79 6.34
N ILE A 85 -5.67 -5.70 7.66
CA ILE A 85 -6.53 -6.65 8.38
C ILE A 85 -7.93 -6.67 7.76
N LYS A 86 -8.52 -5.49 7.56
CA LYS A 86 -9.91 -5.36 7.07
C LYS A 86 -10.10 -5.85 5.63
N LYS A 87 -9.10 -5.68 4.76
CA LYS A 87 -9.24 -5.91 3.31
C LYS A 87 -8.52 -7.15 2.79
N TYR A 88 -7.38 -7.49 3.39
CA TYR A 88 -6.48 -8.53 2.91
C TYR A 88 -6.26 -9.63 3.97
N GLY A 89 -6.99 -9.58 5.09
CA GLY A 89 -7.05 -10.68 6.04
C GLY A 89 -5.72 -10.94 6.74
N LEU A 90 -5.01 -9.89 7.13
CA LEU A 90 -3.81 -9.99 7.96
C LEU A 90 -4.17 -10.58 9.35
N THR A 91 -3.46 -11.62 9.78
CA THR A 91 -3.72 -12.39 11.02
C THR A 91 -2.84 -11.93 12.18
N GLU A 92 -3.16 -12.37 13.39
CA GLU A 92 -2.25 -12.27 14.55
C GLU A 92 -0.91 -12.95 14.27
N GLU A 93 -0.93 -14.14 13.66
CA GLU A 93 0.29 -14.85 13.24
C GLU A 93 1.15 -14.02 12.29
N ASP A 94 0.53 -13.30 11.34
CA ASP A 94 1.22 -12.38 10.44
C ASP A 94 1.94 -11.26 11.23
N PHE A 95 1.39 -10.77 12.35
CA PHE A 95 2.08 -9.77 13.19
C PHE A 95 3.25 -10.37 13.97
N MET A 96 3.05 -11.56 14.52
CA MET A 96 4.01 -12.17 15.44
C MET A 96 5.25 -12.72 14.73
N TYR A 97 5.10 -13.24 13.50
CA TYR A 97 6.15 -14.03 12.86
C TYR A 97 6.62 -13.51 11.50
N ASN A 98 5.96 -12.50 10.93
CA ASN A 98 6.37 -11.98 9.62
C ASN A 98 7.67 -11.17 9.75
N LYS A 99 8.68 -11.54 8.98
CA LYS A 99 10.01 -10.90 8.99
C LYS A 99 10.06 -9.54 8.29
N ILE A 100 8.99 -9.15 7.61
CA ILE A 100 8.92 -7.90 6.82
C ILE A 100 8.57 -6.72 7.73
N ILE A 101 7.63 -6.86 8.66
CA ILE A 101 7.25 -5.77 9.56
C ILE A 101 8.42 -5.47 10.51
N ASP A 102 8.67 -4.18 10.75
CA ASP A 102 9.63 -3.78 11.77
C ASP A 102 9.17 -4.29 13.14
N PRO A 103 10.00 -5.03 13.91
CA PRO A 103 9.57 -5.63 15.17
C PRO A 103 8.99 -4.62 16.17
N LYS A 104 9.58 -3.41 16.25
CA LYS A 104 9.07 -2.36 17.15
C LYS A 104 7.74 -1.81 16.68
N LEU A 105 7.55 -1.70 15.36
CA LEU A 105 6.25 -1.35 14.80
C LEU A 105 5.22 -2.46 15.09
N SER A 106 5.61 -3.73 14.99
CA SER A 106 4.71 -4.85 15.25
C SER A 106 4.19 -4.80 16.68
N ASP A 107 5.09 -4.69 17.66
CA ASP A 107 4.74 -4.59 19.09
C ASP A 107 3.82 -3.40 19.36
N LEU A 108 4.20 -2.22 18.88
CA LEU A 108 3.44 -0.99 19.06
C LEU A 108 2.05 -1.08 18.40
N ALA A 109 1.99 -1.58 17.16
CA ALA A 109 0.74 -1.68 16.43
C ALA A 109 -0.19 -2.74 17.03
N TRP A 110 0.35 -3.85 17.55
CA TRP A 110 -0.45 -4.91 18.14
C TRP A 110 -1.22 -4.41 19.36
N VAL A 111 -0.55 -3.70 20.28
CA VAL A 111 -1.19 -3.08 21.46
C VAL A 111 -2.35 -2.16 21.05
N GLU A 112 -2.18 -1.36 20.00
CA GLU A 112 -3.18 -0.40 19.51
C GLU A 112 -4.31 -1.01 18.66
N ILE A 113 -4.11 -2.23 18.17
CA ILE A 113 -5.04 -2.93 17.27
C ILE A 113 -5.84 -4.00 18.02
N TYR A 114 -5.29 -4.58 19.09
CA TYR A 114 -5.80 -5.77 19.77
C TYR A 114 -7.31 -5.72 20.03
N ASP A 115 -7.78 -4.66 20.69
CA ASP A 115 -9.20 -4.49 21.06
C ASP A 115 -10.14 -4.46 19.85
N ASP A 116 -9.66 -3.95 18.72
CA ASP A 116 -10.42 -3.84 17.47
C ASP A 116 -10.19 -5.03 16.51
N TYR A 117 -9.23 -5.92 16.80
CA TYR A 117 -8.71 -6.89 15.84
C TYR A 117 -9.81 -7.81 15.28
N PHE A 118 -10.58 -8.45 16.16
CA PHE A 118 -11.66 -9.36 15.74
C PHE A 118 -12.75 -8.64 14.95
N LYS A 119 -13.08 -7.40 15.32
CA LYS A 119 -14.02 -6.56 14.57
C LYS A 119 -13.51 -6.22 13.18
N LEU A 120 -12.21 -5.98 13.01
CA LEU A 120 -11.58 -5.76 11.71
C LEU A 120 -11.53 -7.04 10.88
N ARG A 121 -11.21 -8.19 11.49
CA ARG A 121 -11.22 -9.50 10.82
C ARG A 121 -12.58 -9.93 10.35
N ASN A 122 -13.62 -9.74 11.14
CA ASN A 122 -14.97 -10.08 10.74
C ASN A 122 -15.40 -9.30 9.50
N LYS A 123 -14.96 -8.04 9.35
CA LYS A 123 -15.21 -7.26 8.12
C LYS A 123 -14.52 -7.86 6.89
N TYR A 124 -13.34 -8.45 7.05
CA TYR A 124 -12.67 -9.15 5.96
C TYR A 124 -13.44 -10.41 5.56
N ILE A 125 -13.81 -11.25 6.54
CA ILE A 125 -14.57 -12.48 6.31
C ILE A 125 -15.89 -12.18 5.59
N THR A 126 -16.69 -11.27 6.14
CA THR A 126 -17.98 -10.86 5.53
C THR A 126 -17.82 -10.23 4.14
N TYR A 127 -16.67 -9.60 3.85
CA TYR A 127 -16.40 -9.08 2.51
C TYR A 127 -16.07 -10.21 1.52
N GLN A 128 -15.33 -11.24 1.96
CA GLN A 128 -15.03 -12.42 1.13
C GLN A 128 -16.28 -13.27 0.88
N ASP A 129 -17.18 -13.41 1.86
CA ASP A 129 -18.42 -14.20 1.68
C ASP A 129 -19.40 -13.60 0.65
N ARG A 130 -19.21 -12.32 0.27
CA ARG A 130 -20.11 -11.56 -0.61
C ARG A 130 -19.60 -11.38 -2.04
N ASN A 131 -18.35 -11.74 -2.33
CA ASN A 131 -17.71 -11.55 -3.64
C ASN A 131 -17.10 -12.87 -4.11
#